data_AF-A0A951EWE2-F1
#
_entry.id   AF-A0A951EWE2-F1
#
_cell.length_a   1.000
_cell.length_b   1.000
_cell.length_c   1.000
_cell.angle_alpha   90.00
_cell.angle_beta   90.00
_cell.angle_gamma   90.00
#
_symmetry.space_group_name_H-M   'P 1'
#
loop_
_entity.id
_entity.type
_entity.pdbx_description
1 polymer ?
#
loop_
_entity_poly.entity_id
_entity_poly.type
_entity_poly.pdbx_seq_one_letter_code
_entity_poly.pdbx_strand_id
1 'polypeptide(L)'
;LDKYKSMTTVISNLDNQAPLGPVHALSPGTWLSCVHPAISQEAHGGTTIDQIAAQHIGQDTPLPSLEVATENHGGGGFCDRDYGCSYSGTISFRTPSTPLPMEVDPRKLFIRLFGQGDNAAERARLSKQYSSLLDMVSEEASDLQRVLGPSDRAALSDYLESVREIERRIQKMEARDLSHVNIPDAPSEAAQPFDQRINLMFDLVGLAYQANMTRVFTFMMAAEVSGQTYPFIGVPDAFHPLSHHNNEQAKMERLAKVQTYHTQVFAKFLDKLAKMPDGDGTMLEHSLFLYGSNMSNSNAHNHYPLPISIVGGWKTVKGGQHLTAPEHTPLANALLTFLDRTGIPQDKLGDSTGKLLEV
;
A
#
# COMPACT_ATOMS: atom_id res chain seq x y z
N LEU A 1 3.74 -7.39 18.70
CA LEU A 1 4.48 -6.12 18.51
C LEU A 1 5.20 -5.67 19.79
N ASP A 2 5.40 -6.55 20.78
CA ASP A 2 5.86 -6.19 22.14
C ASP A 2 7.17 -5.41 22.17
N LYS A 3 8.13 -5.76 21.30
CA LYS A 3 9.41 -5.04 21.17
C LYS A 3 9.21 -3.54 20.86
N TYR A 4 8.15 -3.19 20.14
CA TYR A 4 7.80 -1.83 19.72
C TYR A 4 6.64 -1.25 20.50
N LYS A 5 6.30 -1.83 21.67
CA LYS A 5 5.15 -1.41 22.47
C LYS A 5 5.18 0.08 22.79
N SER A 6 6.35 0.63 23.16
CA SER A 6 6.51 2.07 23.47
C SER A 6 6.26 3.01 22.28
N MET A 7 6.24 2.48 21.06
CA MET A 7 5.96 3.20 19.81
C MET A 7 4.63 2.76 19.18
N THR A 8 3.83 1.95 19.88
CA THR A 8 2.57 1.40 19.37
C THR A 8 1.38 1.95 20.14
N THR A 9 0.39 2.42 19.41
CA THR A 9 -0.95 2.73 19.90
C THR A 9 -1.95 1.80 19.25
N VAL A 10 -2.68 1.03 20.05
CA VAL A 10 -3.81 0.24 19.56
C VAL A 10 -5.09 1.01 19.86
N ILE A 11 -5.97 1.14 18.87
CA ILE A 11 -7.27 1.78 19.01
C ILE A 11 -8.33 0.71 18.75
N SER A 12 -9.23 0.49 19.71
CA SER A 12 -10.37 -0.43 19.56
C SER A 12 -11.70 0.32 19.52
N ASN A 13 -12.78 -0.42 19.23
CA ASN A 13 -14.16 0.07 19.08
C ASN A 13 -14.37 0.98 17.86
N LEU A 14 -13.48 0.87 16.87
CA LEU A 14 -13.67 1.56 15.60
C LEU A 14 -14.68 0.81 14.73
N ASP A 15 -15.40 1.55 13.91
CA ASP A 15 -16.45 1.04 13.03
C ASP A 15 -16.28 1.63 11.63
N ASN A 16 -16.33 0.78 10.61
CA ASN A 16 -16.41 1.24 9.22
C ASN A 16 -17.73 0.78 8.59
N GLN A 17 -18.63 1.73 8.37
CA GLN A 17 -19.94 1.47 7.76
C GLN A 17 -19.89 1.55 6.22
N ALA A 18 -18.80 2.04 5.63
CA ALA A 18 -18.64 2.16 4.18
C ALA A 18 -18.73 0.82 3.41
N PRO A 19 -18.26 -0.34 3.90
CA PRO A 19 -18.38 -1.62 3.19
C PRO A 19 -19.71 -2.38 3.40
N LEU A 20 -20.75 -1.77 3.98
CA LEU A 20 -22.06 -2.41 4.09
C LEU A 20 -22.60 -2.82 2.70
N GLY A 21 -23.01 -4.08 2.55
CA GLY A 21 -23.49 -4.64 1.28
C GLY A 21 -22.64 -5.83 0.81
N PRO A 22 -22.22 -5.88 -0.48
CA PRO A 22 -21.32 -6.91 -1.01
C PRO A 22 -19.93 -6.86 -0.37
N VAL A 23 -19.83 -7.43 0.82
CA VAL A 23 -18.71 -7.23 1.74
C VAL A 23 -17.34 -7.54 1.12
N HIS A 24 -17.21 -8.64 0.38
CA HIS A 24 -15.96 -9.02 -0.26
C HIS A 24 -15.57 -8.12 -1.44
N ALA A 25 -16.54 -7.48 -2.09
CA ALA A 25 -16.25 -6.52 -3.14
C ALA A 25 -15.86 -5.15 -2.57
N LEU A 26 -16.48 -4.72 -1.46
CA LEU A 26 -16.32 -3.35 -0.94
C LEU A 26 -15.27 -3.18 0.15
N SER A 27 -14.97 -4.22 0.92
CA SER A 27 -14.15 -4.10 2.13
C SER A 27 -12.73 -3.57 1.88
N PRO A 28 -11.99 -4.00 0.84
CA PRO A 28 -10.64 -3.48 0.64
C PRO A 28 -10.64 -1.99 0.25
N GLY A 29 -11.41 -1.61 -0.78
CA GLY A 29 -11.42 -0.25 -1.33
C GLY A 29 -12.02 0.83 -0.43
N THR A 30 -12.73 0.44 0.64
CA THR A 30 -13.30 1.36 1.62
C THR A 30 -12.43 1.54 2.87
N TRP A 31 -11.38 0.74 3.05
CA TRP A 31 -10.58 0.73 4.29
C TRP A 31 -9.85 2.04 4.54
N LEU A 32 -9.20 2.61 3.51
CA LEU A 32 -8.39 3.83 3.62
C LEU A 32 -9.13 5.11 3.24
N SER A 33 -10.41 5.03 2.84
CA SER A 33 -11.24 6.17 2.48
C SER A 33 -12.43 6.38 3.41
N CYS A 34 -12.98 5.31 3.98
CA CYS A 34 -14.24 5.32 4.75
C CYS A 34 -15.40 5.97 3.98
N VAL A 35 -15.41 5.84 2.65
CA VAL A 35 -16.46 6.35 1.77
C VAL A 35 -17.20 5.16 1.16
N HIS A 36 -18.51 5.08 1.38
CA HIS A 36 -19.35 4.10 0.71
C HIS A 36 -19.40 4.42 -0.79
N PRO A 37 -19.05 3.47 -1.67
CA PRO A 37 -19.02 3.75 -3.10
C PRO A 37 -20.42 3.89 -3.68
N ALA A 38 -20.53 4.64 -4.78
CA ALA A 38 -21.78 4.66 -5.55
C ALA A 38 -22.00 3.31 -6.24
N ILE A 39 -23.27 2.92 -6.41
CA ILE A 39 -23.64 1.75 -7.22
C ILE A 39 -23.30 2.06 -8.69
N SER A 40 -22.22 1.46 -9.17
CA SER A 40 -21.71 1.62 -10.54
C SER A 40 -20.70 0.52 -10.86
N GLN A 41 -20.57 0.16 -12.14
CA GLN A 41 -19.47 -0.67 -12.62
C GLN A 41 -18.14 0.08 -12.64
N GLU A 42 -18.19 1.41 -12.66
CA GLU A 42 -17.01 2.27 -12.60
C GLU A 42 -16.63 2.57 -11.15
N ALA A 43 -15.33 2.78 -10.91
CA ALA A 43 -14.85 3.20 -9.61
C ALA A 43 -15.40 4.58 -9.25
N HIS A 44 -16.00 4.68 -8.06
CA HIS A 44 -16.54 5.88 -7.43
C HIS A 44 -16.53 5.68 -5.90
N GLY A 45 -15.33 5.58 -5.35
CA GLY A 45 -15.08 5.57 -3.90
C GLY A 45 -14.65 6.94 -3.38
N GLY A 46 -13.82 6.95 -2.32
CA GLY A 46 -13.15 8.15 -1.83
C GLY A 46 -11.66 8.14 -2.18
N THR A 47 -11.04 9.33 -2.21
CA THR A 47 -9.56 9.40 -2.24
C THR A 47 -9.02 8.85 -0.93
N THR A 48 -8.06 7.94 -1.00
CA THR A 48 -7.54 7.24 0.17
C THR A 48 -6.45 8.05 0.87
N ILE A 49 -6.28 7.83 2.18
CA ILE A 49 -5.33 8.62 2.99
C ILE A 49 -3.88 8.53 2.53
N ASP A 50 -3.45 7.40 1.95
CA ASP A 50 -2.13 7.25 1.36
C ASP A 50 -1.94 8.18 0.15
N GLN A 51 -2.99 8.36 -0.65
CA GLN A 51 -2.94 9.23 -1.82
C GLN A 51 -3.10 10.71 -1.45
N ILE A 52 -3.86 11.03 -0.41
CA ILE A 52 -3.83 12.35 0.22
C ILE A 52 -2.41 12.64 0.72
N ALA A 53 -1.75 11.69 1.38
CA ALA A 53 -0.38 11.86 1.83
C ALA A 53 0.60 12.04 0.66
N ALA A 54 0.50 11.24 -0.40
CA ALA A 54 1.35 11.32 -1.58
C ALA A 54 1.28 12.70 -2.29
N GLN A 55 0.12 13.36 -2.26
CA GLN A 55 -0.03 14.72 -2.77
C GLN A 55 0.79 15.75 -1.98
N HIS A 56 1.00 15.54 -0.68
CA HIS A 56 1.72 16.47 0.19
C HIS A 56 3.21 16.15 0.32
N ILE A 57 3.56 14.86 0.46
CA ILE A 57 4.93 14.42 0.80
C ILE A 57 5.56 13.48 -0.25
N GLY A 58 4.88 13.17 -1.35
CA GLY A 58 5.41 12.28 -2.40
C GLY A 58 5.99 13.00 -3.62
N GLN A 59 5.86 14.32 -3.72
CA GLN A 59 6.17 15.02 -4.96
C GLN A 59 7.67 15.24 -5.21
N ASP A 60 8.52 15.08 -4.19
CA ASP A 60 9.98 15.21 -4.26
C ASP A 60 10.70 13.87 -4.47
N THR A 61 9.96 12.75 -4.50
CA THR A 61 10.49 11.41 -4.77
C THR A 61 10.22 10.96 -6.21
N PRO A 62 11.00 9.99 -6.74
CA PRO A 62 10.72 9.38 -8.04
C PRO A 62 9.32 8.74 -8.12
N LEU A 63 8.91 8.07 -7.06
CA LEU A 63 7.58 7.49 -6.92
C LEU A 63 6.81 8.29 -5.86
N PRO A 64 5.69 8.93 -6.20
CA PRO A 64 4.87 9.65 -5.21
C PRO A 64 4.30 8.74 -4.12
N SER A 65 4.02 7.50 -4.49
CA SER A 65 3.54 6.45 -3.61
C SER A 65 3.91 5.08 -4.20
N LEU A 66 3.87 4.05 -3.36
CA LEU A 66 4.19 2.68 -3.71
C LEU A 66 3.10 1.72 -3.25
N GLU A 67 2.31 1.21 -4.19
CA GLU A 67 1.21 0.29 -3.96
C GLU A 67 1.68 -1.14 -4.19
N VAL A 68 1.65 -1.96 -3.13
CA VAL A 68 2.13 -3.35 -3.18
C VAL A 68 1.13 -4.31 -2.56
N ALA A 69 1.15 -5.56 -3.03
CA ALA A 69 0.33 -6.64 -2.51
C ALA A 69 1.06 -7.99 -2.63
N THR A 70 0.49 -9.05 -2.05
CA THR A 70 1.01 -10.42 -2.24
C THR A 70 0.26 -11.22 -3.29
N GLU A 71 -0.90 -10.74 -3.71
CA GLU A 71 -1.89 -11.40 -4.57
C GLU A 71 -2.64 -10.34 -5.38
N ASN A 72 -2.96 -10.63 -6.66
CA ASN A 72 -3.67 -9.67 -7.52
C ASN A 72 -5.17 -9.54 -7.16
N HIS A 73 -5.78 -10.66 -6.83
CA HIS A 73 -7.17 -10.78 -6.40
C HIS A 73 -7.34 -12.12 -5.67
N GLY A 74 -8.40 -12.25 -4.89
CA GLY A 74 -8.78 -13.54 -4.30
C GLY A 74 -9.68 -14.39 -5.22
N GLY A 75 -10.36 -15.35 -4.61
CA GLY A 75 -11.33 -16.24 -5.25
C GLY A 75 -12.67 -15.56 -5.56
N GLY A 76 -13.69 -16.38 -5.85
CA GLY A 76 -15.02 -15.88 -6.23
C GLY A 76 -15.66 -14.95 -5.20
N GLY A 77 -16.35 -13.90 -5.67
CA GLY A 77 -16.94 -12.86 -4.81
C GLY A 77 -16.06 -11.61 -4.63
N PHE A 78 -14.86 -11.58 -5.21
CA PHE A 78 -14.04 -10.37 -5.27
C PHE A 78 -14.68 -9.27 -6.12
N CYS A 79 -15.46 -9.61 -7.14
CA CYS A 79 -16.28 -8.64 -7.86
C CYS A 79 -17.73 -8.73 -7.42
N ASP A 80 -18.44 -7.61 -7.54
CA ASP A 80 -19.88 -7.56 -7.39
C ASP A 80 -20.56 -7.09 -8.69
N ARG A 81 -21.78 -7.56 -8.92
CA ARG A 81 -22.56 -7.22 -10.12
C ARG A 81 -22.92 -5.74 -10.17
N ASP A 82 -23.09 -5.08 -9.03
CA ASP A 82 -23.57 -3.71 -8.93
C ASP A 82 -22.41 -2.72 -8.70
N TYR A 83 -21.29 -3.16 -8.09
CA TYR A 83 -20.11 -2.33 -7.78
C TYR A 83 -18.85 -2.62 -8.62
N GLY A 84 -18.87 -3.63 -9.49
CA GLY A 84 -17.71 -4.01 -10.30
C GLY A 84 -16.58 -4.68 -9.49
N CYS A 85 -15.35 -4.60 -10.02
CA CYS A 85 -14.17 -5.31 -9.47
C CYS A 85 -13.12 -4.37 -8.85
N SER A 86 -13.27 -3.05 -9.00
CA SER A 86 -12.21 -2.09 -8.68
C SER A 86 -11.84 -2.06 -7.20
N TYR A 87 -12.82 -2.29 -6.31
CA TYR A 87 -12.66 -2.12 -4.87
C TYR A 87 -12.04 -3.32 -4.16
N SER A 88 -11.97 -4.50 -4.79
CA SER A 88 -11.32 -5.67 -4.19
C SER A 88 -9.87 -5.85 -4.61
N GLY A 89 -9.51 -5.34 -5.79
CA GLY A 89 -8.15 -5.44 -6.34
C GLY A 89 -7.18 -4.36 -5.84
N THR A 90 -7.64 -3.38 -5.07
CA THR A 90 -6.79 -2.36 -4.47
C THR A 90 -7.40 -1.76 -3.20
N ILE A 91 -6.54 -1.27 -2.31
CA ILE A 91 -6.90 -0.41 -1.17
C ILE A 91 -6.47 1.06 -1.38
N SER A 92 -5.98 1.40 -2.57
CA SER A 92 -5.42 2.74 -2.89
C SER A 92 -6.16 3.39 -4.07
N PHE A 93 -6.74 4.56 -3.84
CA PHE A 93 -7.49 5.35 -4.82
C PHE A 93 -6.95 6.77 -4.89
N ARG A 94 -6.33 7.12 -6.01
CA ARG A 94 -5.71 8.44 -6.24
C ARG A 94 -6.75 9.57 -6.27
N THR A 95 -7.92 9.25 -6.80
CA THR A 95 -9.13 10.08 -6.84
C THR A 95 -10.32 9.16 -6.58
N PRO A 96 -11.54 9.69 -6.36
CA PRO A 96 -12.74 8.86 -6.22
C PRO A 96 -12.92 7.81 -7.33
N SER A 97 -12.46 8.10 -8.56
CA SER A 97 -12.63 7.24 -9.73
C SER A 97 -11.35 6.65 -10.30
N THR A 98 -10.21 6.83 -9.63
CA THR A 98 -8.92 6.30 -10.10
C THR A 98 -8.33 5.33 -9.08
N PRO A 99 -8.69 4.03 -9.14
CA PRO A 99 -7.98 2.99 -8.40
C PRO A 99 -6.54 2.87 -8.91
N LEU A 100 -5.59 2.60 -8.01
CA LEU A 100 -4.21 2.35 -8.37
C LEU A 100 -3.91 0.84 -8.33
N PRO A 101 -3.24 0.29 -9.35
CA PRO A 101 -2.85 -1.11 -9.36
C PRO A 101 -1.78 -1.37 -8.30
N MET A 102 -1.86 -2.54 -7.64
CA MET A 102 -0.87 -2.97 -6.66
C MET A 102 0.12 -3.93 -7.30
N GLU A 103 1.42 -3.73 -7.07
CA GLU A 103 2.44 -4.65 -7.57
C GLU A 103 2.55 -5.87 -6.65
N VAL A 104 2.48 -7.07 -7.24
CA VAL A 104 2.51 -8.35 -6.52
C VAL A 104 3.77 -9.17 -6.80
N ASP A 105 4.48 -8.80 -7.86
CA ASP A 105 5.67 -9.46 -8.34
C ASP A 105 6.91 -8.73 -7.80
N PRO A 106 7.72 -9.39 -6.94
CA PRO A 106 8.92 -8.79 -6.38
C PRO A 106 9.93 -8.33 -7.44
N ARG A 107 10.04 -9.03 -8.57
CA ARG A 107 10.96 -8.66 -9.64
C ARG A 107 10.47 -7.42 -10.37
N LYS A 108 9.18 -7.32 -10.67
CA LYS A 108 8.61 -6.10 -11.26
C LYS A 108 8.73 -4.91 -10.32
N LEU A 109 8.49 -5.11 -9.02
CA LEU A 109 8.71 -4.08 -8.00
C LEU A 109 10.18 -3.65 -7.98
N PHE A 110 11.13 -4.58 -7.98
CA PHE A 110 12.55 -4.29 -8.04
C PHE A 110 12.91 -3.45 -9.28
N ILE A 111 12.42 -3.84 -10.45
CA ILE A 111 12.66 -3.12 -11.70
C ILE A 111 12.06 -1.71 -11.65
N ARG A 112 10.87 -1.55 -11.06
CA ARG A 112 10.24 -0.24 -10.86
C ARG A 112 11.07 0.67 -9.94
N LEU A 113 11.77 0.10 -8.95
CA LEU A 113 12.59 0.84 -7.98
C LEU A 113 14.00 1.16 -8.50
N PHE A 114 14.64 0.24 -9.23
CA PHE A 114 16.08 0.31 -9.52
C PHE A 114 16.43 0.19 -11.01
N GLY A 115 15.43 0.04 -11.88
CA GLY A 115 15.61 -0.17 -13.32
C GLY A 115 15.82 -1.64 -13.71
N GLN A 116 15.79 -1.89 -15.02
CA GLN A 116 15.97 -3.23 -15.58
C GLN A 116 17.42 -3.70 -15.52
N GLY A 117 17.62 -5.00 -15.34
CA GLY A 117 18.91 -5.68 -15.37
C GLY A 117 19.11 -6.58 -14.15
N ASP A 118 19.65 -7.78 -14.37
CA ASP A 118 19.73 -8.79 -13.30
C ASP A 118 20.80 -8.45 -12.26
N ASN A 119 21.86 -7.77 -12.69
CA ASN A 119 22.97 -7.34 -11.86
C ASN A 119 23.32 -5.86 -12.12
N ALA A 120 24.18 -5.29 -11.28
CA ALA A 120 24.54 -3.88 -11.34
C ALA A 120 25.13 -3.44 -12.69
N ALA A 121 25.97 -4.27 -13.33
CA ALA A 121 26.59 -3.95 -14.61
C ALA A 121 25.55 -3.90 -15.74
N GLU A 122 24.62 -4.86 -15.75
CA GLU A 122 23.53 -4.87 -16.70
C GLU A 122 22.57 -3.68 -16.49
N ARG A 123 22.23 -3.36 -15.23
CA ARG A 123 21.41 -2.19 -14.90
C ARG A 123 22.00 -0.89 -15.43
N ALA A 124 23.30 -0.67 -15.20
CA ALA A 124 23.99 0.51 -15.71
C ALA A 124 24.03 0.56 -17.25
N ARG A 125 24.14 -0.60 -17.92
CA ARG A 125 24.11 -0.68 -19.39
C ARG A 125 22.71 -0.36 -19.94
N LEU A 126 21.66 -0.96 -19.37
CA LEU A 126 20.29 -0.78 -19.84
C LEU A 126 19.77 0.63 -19.56
N SER A 127 20.06 1.21 -18.40
CA SER A 127 19.69 2.61 -18.08
C SER A 127 20.21 3.59 -19.14
N LYS A 128 21.48 3.47 -19.55
CA LYS A 128 22.05 4.31 -20.63
C LYS A 128 21.33 4.12 -21.97
N GLN A 129 20.95 2.89 -22.31
CA GLN A 129 20.22 2.62 -23.56
C GLN A 129 18.82 3.25 -23.52
N TYR A 130 18.12 3.17 -22.40
CA TYR A 130 16.80 3.77 -22.23
C TYR A 130 16.81 5.29 -22.35
N SER A 131 17.78 5.98 -21.74
CA SER A 131 17.88 7.44 -21.85
C SER A 131 18.11 7.87 -23.30
N SER A 132 18.99 7.18 -24.05
CA SER A 132 19.19 7.47 -25.48
C SER A 132 17.97 7.21 -26.36
N LEU A 133 17.11 6.23 -26.00
CA LEU A 133 15.87 5.97 -26.73
C LEU A 133 14.82 7.05 -26.48
N LEU A 134 14.72 7.56 -25.24
CA LEU A 134 13.79 8.65 -24.91
C LEU A 134 14.17 9.94 -25.63
N ASP A 135 15.46 10.27 -25.68
CA ASP A 135 15.96 11.42 -26.44
C ASP A 135 15.53 11.33 -27.92
N MET A 136 15.69 10.16 -28.54
CA MET A 136 15.29 9.91 -29.93
C MET A 136 13.78 10.05 -30.14
N VAL A 137 12.96 9.47 -29.27
CA VAL A 137 11.48 9.55 -29.36
C VAL A 137 11.01 11.00 -29.19
N SER A 138 11.62 11.76 -28.29
CA SER A 138 11.28 13.16 -28.04
C SER A 138 11.66 14.07 -29.23
N GLU A 139 12.78 13.81 -29.90
CA GLU A 139 13.16 14.47 -31.15
C GLU A 139 12.18 14.16 -32.30
N GLU A 140 11.91 12.87 -32.55
CA GLU A 140 10.99 12.42 -33.61
C GLU A 140 9.56 12.94 -33.42
N ALA A 141 9.07 12.94 -32.18
CA ALA A 141 7.74 13.45 -31.87
C ALA A 141 7.63 14.96 -32.07
N SER A 142 8.70 15.71 -31.77
CA SER A 142 8.77 17.15 -32.03
C SER A 142 8.70 17.47 -33.52
N ASP A 143 9.39 16.68 -34.36
CA ASP A 143 9.33 16.82 -35.81
C ASP A 143 7.94 16.46 -36.36
N LEU A 144 7.34 15.37 -35.88
CA LEU A 144 5.99 14.96 -36.29
C LEU A 144 4.95 16.03 -35.94
N GLN A 145 5.04 16.65 -34.76
CA GLN A 145 4.13 17.71 -34.33
C GLN A 145 4.11 18.91 -35.29
N ARG A 146 5.21 19.18 -36.01
CA ARG A 146 5.29 20.28 -37.00
C ARG A 146 4.45 20.02 -38.25
N VAL A 147 4.26 18.74 -38.62
CA VAL A 147 3.62 18.32 -39.88
C VAL A 147 2.14 17.96 -39.68
N LEU A 148 1.75 17.53 -38.47
CA LEU A 148 0.37 17.12 -38.17
C LEU A 148 -0.65 18.27 -38.20
N GLY A 149 -1.91 17.94 -38.51
CA GLY A 149 -3.06 18.82 -38.39
C GLY A 149 -3.54 19.00 -36.94
N PRO A 150 -4.46 19.95 -36.66
CA PRO A 150 -4.85 20.30 -35.29
C PRO A 150 -5.39 19.14 -34.43
N SER A 151 -6.17 18.22 -35.02
CA SER A 151 -6.74 17.07 -34.30
C SER A 151 -5.68 16.06 -33.89
N ASP A 152 -4.75 15.74 -34.79
CA ASP A 152 -3.69 14.76 -34.53
C ASP A 152 -2.62 15.33 -33.57
N ARG A 153 -2.41 16.65 -33.58
CA ARG A 153 -1.54 17.32 -32.60
C ARG A 153 -2.07 17.20 -31.18
N ALA A 154 -3.39 17.21 -30.97
CA ALA A 154 -3.97 17.03 -29.64
C ALA A 154 -3.69 15.62 -29.10
N ALA A 155 -3.94 14.58 -29.90
CA ALA A 155 -3.65 13.20 -29.51
C ALA A 155 -2.15 12.95 -29.26
N LEU A 156 -1.28 13.51 -30.12
CA LEU A 156 0.17 13.44 -29.91
C LEU A 156 0.61 14.21 -28.64
N SER A 157 -0.04 15.33 -28.33
CA SER A 157 0.24 16.11 -27.11
C SER A 157 -0.06 15.31 -25.85
N ASP A 158 -1.19 14.60 -25.79
CA ASP A 158 -1.56 13.76 -24.64
C ASP A 158 -0.56 12.60 -24.45
N TYR A 159 -0.11 12.00 -25.56
CA TYR A 159 0.94 11.00 -25.54
C TYR A 159 2.27 11.57 -25.03
N LEU A 160 2.70 12.74 -25.53
CA LEU A 160 3.95 13.36 -25.12
C LEU A 160 3.95 13.83 -23.66
N GLU A 161 2.79 14.21 -23.13
CA GLU A 161 2.66 14.49 -21.70
C GLU A 161 2.93 13.23 -20.85
N SER A 162 2.45 12.07 -21.31
CA SER A 162 2.74 10.79 -20.67
C SER A 162 4.23 10.43 -20.74
N VAL A 163 4.91 10.72 -21.87
CA VAL A 163 6.36 10.52 -22.03
C VAL A 163 7.15 11.45 -21.10
N ARG A 164 6.78 12.73 -20.99
CA ARG A 164 7.43 13.69 -20.09
C ARG A 164 7.33 13.29 -18.62
N GLU A 165 6.19 12.73 -18.20
CA GLU A 165 6.05 12.20 -16.85
C GLU A 165 7.00 11.02 -16.59
N ILE A 166 7.27 10.19 -17.61
CA ILE A 166 8.27 9.10 -17.52
C ILE A 166 9.69 9.69 -17.43
N GLU A 167 10.04 10.64 -18.30
CA GLU A 167 11.34 11.31 -18.28
C GLU A 167 11.62 11.98 -16.93
N ARG A 168 10.63 12.72 -16.39
CA ARG A 168 10.72 13.38 -15.09
C ARG A 168 11.00 12.39 -13.97
N ARG A 169 10.40 11.18 -14.02
CA ARG A 169 10.68 10.12 -13.04
C ARG A 169 12.09 9.58 -13.20
N ILE A 170 12.54 9.32 -14.42
CA ILE A 170 13.90 8.82 -14.69
C ILE A 170 14.94 9.82 -14.18
N GLN A 171 14.78 11.12 -14.49
CA GLN A 171 15.67 12.17 -14.00
C GLN A 171 15.74 12.21 -12.47
N LYS A 172 14.60 12.06 -11.78
CA LYS A 172 14.58 11.96 -10.31
C LYS A 172 15.29 10.72 -9.79
N MET A 173 15.15 9.58 -10.47
CA MET A 173 15.85 8.33 -10.10
C MET A 173 17.36 8.47 -10.29
N GLU A 174 17.81 9.03 -11.41
CA GLU A 174 19.23 9.26 -11.70
C GLU A 174 19.87 10.28 -10.76
N ALA A 175 19.09 11.27 -10.30
CA ALA A 175 19.54 12.25 -9.32
C ALA A 175 19.66 11.69 -7.89
N ARG A 176 19.22 10.44 -7.62
CA ARG A 176 19.38 9.83 -6.30
C ARG A 176 20.80 9.32 -6.09
N ASP A 177 21.39 9.72 -4.97
CA ASP A 177 22.59 9.08 -4.46
C ASP A 177 22.20 7.70 -3.90
N LEU A 178 22.69 6.65 -4.55
CA LEU A 178 22.49 5.25 -4.15
C LEU A 178 23.78 4.63 -3.63
N SER A 179 24.86 5.41 -3.45
CA SER A 179 26.17 4.91 -3.04
C SER A 179 26.17 4.25 -1.66
N HIS A 180 25.25 4.66 -0.77
CA HIS A 180 25.05 4.09 0.56
C HIS A 180 24.06 2.92 0.59
N VAL A 181 23.43 2.59 -0.55
CA VAL A 181 22.42 1.52 -0.66
C VAL A 181 23.04 0.31 -1.36
N ASN A 182 23.08 -0.82 -0.65
CA ASN A 182 23.46 -2.08 -1.28
C ASN A 182 22.27 -2.67 -2.04
N ILE A 183 22.16 -2.33 -3.33
CA ILE A 183 21.11 -2.85 -4.20
C ILE A 183 21.44 -4.30 -4.59
N PRO A 184 20.61 -5.29 -4.21
CA PRO A 184 20.88 -6.69 -4.53
C PRO A 184 20.73 -6.95 -6.05
N ASP A 185 21.04 -8.18 -6.45
CA ASP A 185 20.62 -8.68 -7.75
C ASP A 185 19.09 -8.76 -7.82
N ALA A 186 18.56 -8.66 -9.03
CA ALA A 186 17.13 -8.69 -9.23
C ALA A 186 16.55 -10.04 -8.76
N PRO A 187 15.39 -10.06 -8.10
CA PRO A 187 14.72 -11.31 -7.74
C PRO A 187 14.52 -12.23 -8.95
N SER A 188 14.59 -13.54 -8.69
CA SER A 188 14.30 -14.57 -9.70
C SER A 188 12.87 -14.44 -10.24
N GLU A 189 12.69 -14.74 -11.51
CA GLU A 189 11.37 -14.82 -12.17
C GLU A 189 10.52 -15.99 -11.68
N ALA A 190 11.13 -16.97 -11.00
CA ALA A 190 10.42 -18.10 -10.45
C ALA A 190 9.48 -17.65 -9.32
N ALA A 191 8.27 -18.24 -9.31
CA ALA A 191 7.30 -18.00 -8.25
C ALA A 191 7.87 -18.43 -6.89
N GLN A 192 7.93 -17.48 -5.96
CA GLN A 192 8.44 -17.73 -4.62
C GLN A 192 7.33 -18.29 -3.70
N PRO A 193 7.69 -19.19 -2.76
CA PRO A 193 6.79 -19.55 -1.66
C PRO A 193 6.25 -18.30 -0.96
N PHE A 194 5.01 -18.35 -0.49
CA PHE A 194 4.33 -17.18 0.08
C PHE A 194 5.15 -16.47 1.18
N ASP A 195 5.73 -17.25 2.11
CA ASP A 195 6.57 -16.69 3.16
C ASP A 195 7.79 -15.93 2.63
N GLN A 196 8.45 -16.47 1.61
CA GLN A 196 9.57 -15.77 0.99
C GLN A 196 9.09 -14.52 0.23
N ARG A 197 7.97 -14.63 -0.50
CA ARG A 197 7.40 -13.52 -1.28
C ARG A 197 7.03 -12.33 -0.39
N ILE A 198 6.28 -12.54 0.68
CA ILE A 198 5.82 -11.44 1.54
C ILE A 198 6.98 -10.74 2.27
N ASN A 199 7.97 -11.50 2.76
CA ASN A 199 9.16 -10.91 3.38
C ASN A 199 10.00 -10.16 2.34
N LEU A 200 10.14 -10.70 1.12
CA LEU A 200 10.85 -10.03 0.02
C LEU A 200 10.18 -8.72 -0.40
N MET A 201 8.84 -8.67 -0.46
CA MET A 201 8.11 -7.43 -0.76
C MET A 201 8.39 -6.36 0.30
N PHE A 202 8.37 -6.72 1.60
CA PHE A 202 8.76 -5.78 2.67
C PHE A 202 10.24 -5.36 2.58
N ASP A 203 11.12 -6.25 2.17
CA ASP A 203 12.54 -5.93 1.97
C ASP A 203 12.74 -4.90 0.85
N LEU A 204 11.99 -5.05 -0.25
CA LEU A 204 11.99 -4.08 -1.35
C LEU A 204 11.39 -2.73 -0.93
N VAL A 205 10.31 -2.73 -0.14
CA VAL A 205 9.77 -1.48 0.46
C VAL A 205 10.81 -0.82 1.37
N GLY A 206 11.51 -1.60 2.20
CA GLY A 206 12.59 -1.08 3.05
C GLY A 206 13.73 -0.47 2.23
N LEU A 207 14.15 -1.12 1.15
CA LEU A 207 15.13 -0.57 0.22
C LEU A 207 14.62 0.70 -0.48
N ALA A 208 13.33 0.77 -0.84
CA ALA A 208 12.73 1.96 -1.41
C ALA A 208 12.83 3.16 -0.46
N TYR A 209 12.65 2.93 0.84
CA TYR A 209 12.82 3.95 1.88
C TYR A 209 14.28 4.37 2.02
N GLN A 210 15.19 3.39 2.11
CA GLN A 210 16.64 3.64 2.22
C GLN A 210 17.21 4.42 1.01
N ALA A 211 16.70 4.12 -0.19
CA ALA A 211 17.05 4.76 -1.45
C ALA A 211 16.27 6.06 -1.72
N ASN A 212 15.41 6.50 -0.80
CA ASN A 212 14.59 7.69 -0.94
C ASN A 212 13.76 7.70 -2.25
N MET A 213 13.20 6.54 -2.59
CA MET A 213 12.39 6.31 -3.80
C MET A 213 10.93 6.72 -3.61
N THR A 214 10.41 6.64 -2.39
CA THR A 214 9.06 7.08 -2.00
C THR A 214 9.03 7.47 -0.52
N ARG A 215 8.05 8.29 -0.12
CA ARG A 215 7.71 8.55 1.29
C ARG A 215 6.46 7.79 1.75
N VAL A 216 5.69 7.26 0.81
CA VAL A 216 4.39 6.62 1.07
C VAL A 216 4.36 5.25 0.41
N PHE A 217 3.91 4.24 1.15
CA PHE A 217 3.55 2.95 0.56
C PHE A 217 2.26 2.44 1.21
N THR A 218 1.62 1.53 0.50
CA THR A 218 0.44 0.80 0.97
C THR A 218 0.66 -0.68 0.65
N PHE A 219 0.41 -1.57 1.62
CA PHE A 219 0.64 -3.00 1.45
C PHE A 219 -0.59 -3.83 1.84
N MET A 220 -1.24 -4.44 0.86
CA MET A 220 -2.22 -5.51 1.05
C MET A 220 -1.52 -6.87 1.23
N MET A 221 -1.39 -7.33 2.48
CA MET A 221 -0.62 -8.54 2.85
C MET A 221 -1.28 -9.88 2.47
N ALA A 222 -2.58 -9.85 2.15
CA ALA A 222 -3.35 -10.96 1.60
C ALA A 222 -4.61 -10.37 0.94
N ALA A 223 -5.05 -10.95 -0.17
CA ALA A 223 -6.24 -10.48 -0.88
C ALA A 223 -7.54 -10.85 -0.12
N GLU A 224 -8.59 -10.06 -0.35
CA GLU A 224 -9.96 -10.45 0.04
C GLU A 224 -10.34 -11.74 -0.70
N VAL A 225 -10.97 -12.69 -0.02
CA VAL A 225 -11.23 -14.04 -0.56
C VAL A 225 -9.94 -14.81 -0.93
N SER A 226 -8.80 -14.54 -0.26
CA SER A 226 -7.53 -15.23 -0.56
C SER A 226 -7.62 -16.75 -0.38
N GLY A 227 -7.14 -17.47 -1.40
CA GLY A 227 -6.96 -18.92 -1.37
C GLY A 227 -5.63 -19.36 -0.76
N GLN A 228 -4.82 -18.43 -0.24
CA GLN A 228 -3.48 -18.70 0.27
C GLN A 228 -3.51 -19.67 1.46
N THR A 229 -2.62 -20.66 1.45
CA THR A 229 -2.40 -21.61 2.55
C THR A 229 -1.10 -21.32 3.29
N TYR A 230 -0.97 -21.79 4.53
CA TYR A 230 0.18 -21.48 5.40
C TYR A 230 0.80 -22.77 6.00
N PRO A 231 1.18 -23.77 5.19
CA PRO A 231 1.67 -25.06 5.69
C PRO A 231 2.98 -24.93 6.48
N PHE A 232 3.79 -23.90 6.20
CA PHE A 232 5.06 -23.62 6.89
C PHE A 232 4.88 -23.20 8.36
N ILE A 233 3.68 -22.80 8.78
CA ILE A 233 3.29 -22.60 10.20
C ILE A 233 2.26 -23.64 10.68
N GLY A 234 2.09 -24.73 9.93
CA GLY A 234 1.19 -25.83 10.27
C GLY A 234 -0.29 -25.53 10.03
N VAL A 235 -0.64 -24.63 9.10
CA VAL A 235 -2.02 -24.34 8.71
C VAL A 235 -2.21 -24.59 7.21
N PRO A 236 -2.62 -25.80 6.80
CA PRO A 236 -2.81 -26.14 5.39
C PRO A 236 -4.12 -25.61 4.81
N ASP A 237 -5.06 -25.17 5.64
CA ASP A 237 -6.33 -24.59 5.22
C ASP A 237 -6.11 -23.33 4.36
N ALA A 238 -6.96 -23.10 3.36
CA ALA A 238 -6.99 -21.84 2.62
C ALA A 238 -7.53 -20.72 3.52
N PHE A 239 -6.94 -19.52 3.42
CA PHE A 239 -7.20 -18.42 4.35
C PHE A 239 -8.68 -18.04 4.40
N HIS A 240 -9.30 -17.79 3.25
CA HIS A 240 -10.69 -17.36 3.20
C HIS A 240 -11.67 -18.40 3.74
N PRO A 241 -11.66 -19.69 3.32
CA PRO A 241 -12.51 -20.71 3.93
C PRO A 241 -12.28 -20.89 5.44
N LEU A 242 -11.03 -20.78 5.91
CA LEU A 242 -10.71 -20.87 7.34
C LEU A 242 -11.33 -19.70 8.14
N SER A 243 -11.46 -18.52 7.51
CA SER A 243 -12.04 -17.33 8.10
C SER A 243 -13.55 -17.48 8.40
N HIS A 244 -14.25 -18.39 7.70
CA HIS A 244 -15.59 -18.86 8.02
C HIS A 244 -15.55 -19.98 9.07
N HIS A 245 -15.06 -19.63 10.26
CA HIS A 245 -14.72 -20.61 11.28
C HIS A 245 -15.95 -21.24 11.98
N ASN A 246 -17.18 -20.78 11.74
CA ASN A 246 -18.43 -21.28 12.35
C ASN A 246 -18.39 -21.37 13.90
N ASN A 247 -17.63 -20.50 14.54
CA ASN A 247 -17.31 -20.57 15.98
C ASN A 247 -16.65 -21.89 16.45
N GLU A 248 -16.07 -22.66 15.53
CA GLU A 248 -15.30 -23.86 15.87
C GLU A 248 -13.93 -23.45 16.43
N GLN A 249 -13.68 -23.79 17.70
CA GLN A 249 -12.46 -23.44 18.42
C GLN A 249 -11.18 -23.80 17.65
N ALA A 250 -11.12 -25.02 17.09
CA ALA A 250 -9.95 -25.49 16.34
C ALA A 250 -9.68 -24.66 15.07
N LYS A 251 -10.71 -24.14 14.40
CA LYS A 251 -10.55 -23.24 13.24
C LYS A 251 -10.08 -21.86 13.68
N MET A 252 -10.66 -21.32 14.76
CA MET A 252 -10.25 -20.03 15.32
C MET A 252 -8.78 -20.04 15.76
N GLU A 253 -8.31 -21.11 16.39
CA GLU A 253 -6.90 -21.26 16.77
C GLU A 253 -5.95 -21.28 15.56
N ARG A 254 -6.34 -21.95 14.47
CA ARG A 254 -5.56 -21.93 13.22
C ARG A 254 -5.61 -20.56 12.54
N LEU A 255 -6.76 -19.90 12.53
CA LEU A 255 -6.91 -18.54 12.00
C LEU A 255 -6.04 -17.54 12.77
N ALA A 256 -6.01 -17.65 14.10
CA ALA A 256 -5.15 -16.84 14.96
C ALA A 256 -3.66 -17.06 14.66
N LYS A 257 -3.23 -18.28 14.29
CA LYS A 257 -1.85 -18.53 13.83
C LYS A 257 -1.53 -17.78 12.54
N VAL A 258 -2.45 -17.73 11.58
CA VAL A 258 -2.29 -16.97 10.32
C VAL A 258 -2.19 -15.47 10.60
N GLN A 259 -3.09 -14.92 11.43
CA GLN A 259 -3.08 -13.51 11.82
C GLN A 259 -1.81 -13.14 12.60
N THR A 260 -1.37 -14.02 13.50
CA THR A 260 -0.11 -13.88 14.24
C THR A 260 1.08 -13.85 13.30
N TYR A 261 1.11 -14.73 12.29
CA TYR A 261 2.16 -14.76 11.29
C TYR A 261 2.27 -13.44 10.50
N HIS A 262 1.15 -12.89 10.02
CA HIS A 262 1.15 -11.58 9.36
C HIS A 262 1.70 -10.48 10.27
N THR A 263 1.31 -10.48 11.54
CA THR A 263 1.83 -9.52 12.53
C THR A 263 3.34 -9.72 12.77
N GLN A 264 3.84 -10.96 12.75
CA GLN A 264 5.27 -11.27 12.88
C GLN A 264 6.06 -10.80 11.66
N VAL A 265 5.53 -10.97 10.43
CA VAL A 265 6.17 -10.44 9.21
C VAL A 265 6.25 -8.92 9.26
N PHE A 266 5.17 -8.25 9.65
CA PHE A 266 5.19 -6.79 9.85
C PHE A 266 6.21 -6.37 10.92
N ALA A 267 6.29 -7.09 12.04
CA ALA A 267 7.29 -6.81 13.09
C ALA A 267 8.74 -6.96 12.58
N LYS A 268 9.03 -7.94 11.70
CA LYS A 268 10.35 -8.08 11.05
C LYS A 268 10.67 -6.89 10.14
N PHE A 269 9.68 -6.32 9.49
CA PHE A 269 9.86 -5.10 8.71
C PHE A 269 10.20 -3.91 9.61
N LEU A 270 9.49 -3.74 10.73
CA LEU A 270 9.83 -2.73 11.75
C LEU A 270 11.25 -2.94 12.31
N ASP A 271 11.68 -4.19 12.50
CA ASP A 271 13.06 -4.53 12.89
C ASP A 271 14.11 -4.03 11.91
N LYS A 272 13.81 -4.02 10.61
CA LYS A 272 14.71 -3.48 9.58
C LYS A 272 14.77 -1.96 9.66
N LEU A 273 13.61 -1.31 9.77
CA LEU A 273 13.55 0.16 9.84
C LEU A 273 14.15 0.73 11.13
N ALA A 274 14.00 0.03 12.26
CA ALA A 274 14.62 0.41 13.53
C ALA A 274 16.16 0.29 13.52
N LYS A 275 16.74 -0.42 12.54
CA LYS A 275 18.19 -0.56 12.36
C LYS A 275 18.72 0.31 11.22
N MET A 276 17.84 1.01 10.51
CA MET A 276 18.19 1.85 9.39
C MET A 276 18.35 3.29 9.90
N PRO A 277 19.58 3.84 9.90
CA PRO A 277 19.80 5.22 10.32
C PRO A 277 19.09 6.20 9.39
N ASP A 278 18.49 7.24 9.95
CA ASP A 278 17.88 8.35 9.22
C ASP A 278 18.03 9.64 10.02
N GLY A 279 18.95 10.52 9.61
CA GLY A 279 19.22 11.79 10.30
C GLY A 279 19.63 11.61 11.77
N ASP A 280 18.83 12.17 12.68
CA ASP A 280 19.00 12.12 14.14
C ASP A 280 18.35 10.92 14.83
N GLY A 281 17.81 9.97 14.05
CA GLY A 281 17.16 8.77 14.56
C GLY A 281 17.22 7.61 13.56
N THR A 282 16.18 6.80 13.58
CA THR A 282 16.00 5.66 12.70
C THR A 282 14.83 5.86 11.76
N MET A 283 14.82 5.14 10.64
CA MET A 283 13.71 5.18 9.67
C MET A 283 12.36 4.83 10.33
N LEU A 284 12.35 3.94 11.33
CA LEU A 284 11.13 3.63 12.10
C LEU A 284 10.67 4.83 12.94
N GLU A 285 11.59 5.56 13.56
CA GLU A 285 11.26 6.74 14.37
C GLU A 285 10.71 7.87 13.51
N HIS A 286 11.15 8.00 12.26
CA HIS A 286 10.68 9.03 11.32
C HIS A 286 9.54 8.60 10.41
N SER A 287 9.03 7.37 10.58
CA SER A 287 7.90 6.85 9.81
C SER A 287 6.71 6.55 10.70
N LEU A 288 5.49 6.78 10.19
CA LEU A 288 4.26 6.41 10.88
C LEU A 288 3.52 5.35 10.06
N PHE A 289 3.11 4.25 10.71
CA PHE A 289 2.46 3.11 10.06
C PHE A 289 1.06 2.91 10.61
N LEU A 290 0.10 2.68 9.71
CA LEU A 290 -1.23 2.18 10.03
C LEU A 290 -1.25 0.67 9.74
N TYR A 291 -1.63 -0.14 10.72
CA TYR A 291 -1.70 -1.60 10.60
C TYR A 291 -3.03 -2.12 11.13
N GLY A 292 -3.72 -2.94 10.32
CA GLY A 292 -5.00 -3.54 10.71
C GLY A 292 -5.74 -4.15 9.52
N SER A 293 -7.04 -4.36 9.71
CA SER A 293 -7.95 -4.88 8.70
C SER A 293 -9.26 -4.09 8.75
N ASN A 294 -10.06 -4.22 7.69
CA ASN A 294 -11.40 -3.64 7.64
C ASN A 294 -12.49 -4.56 8.22
N MET A 295 -12.16 -5.79 8.62
CA MET A 295 -13.09 -6.70 9.30
C MET A 295 -12.51 -7.13 10.65
N SER A 296 -13.33 -7.01 11.70
CA SER A 296 -13.00 -7.43 13.07
C SER A 296 -13.32 -8.91 13.30
N ASN A 297 -14.37 -9.41 12.64
CA ASN A 297 -14.78 -10.80 12.65
C ASN A 297 -15.16 -11.21 11.23
N SER A 298 -14.30 -12.03 10.61
CA SER A 298 -14.47 -12.53 9.25
C SER A 298 -15.63 -13.52 9.09
N ASN A 299 -15.99 -14.25 10.15
CA ASN A 299 -17.07 -15.23 10.10
C ASN A 299 -18.44 -14.57 10.05
N ALA A 300 -18.59 -13.45 10.77
CA ALA A 300 -19.81 -12.64 10.78
C ALA A 300 -19.78 -11.50 9.76
N HIS A 301 -18.65 -11.29 9.07
CA HIS A 301 -18.41 -10.15 8.18
C HIS A 301 -18.61 -8.80 8.87
N ASN A 302 -18.19 -8.69 10.13
CA ASN A 302 -18.39 -7.48 10.92
C ASN A 302 -17.24 -6.48 10.74
N HIS A 303 -17.62 -5.23 10.43
CA HIS A 303 -16.74 -4.06 10.39
C HIS A 303 -16.69 -3.29 11.72
N TYR A 304 -17.13 -3.94 12.81
CA TYR A 304 -17.05 -3.46 14.19
C TYR A 304 -16.95 -4.65 15.18
N PRO A 305 -16.15 -4.56 16.27
CA PRO A 305 -15.22 -3.48 16.62
C PRO A 305 -13.83 -3.69 16.01
N LEU A 306 -13.40 -2.79 15.11
CA LEU A 306 -12.09 -2.86 14.47
C LEU A 306 -10.96 -2.50 15.46
N PRO A 307 -9.92 -3.34 15.57
CA PRO A 307 -8.67 -2.96 16.17
C PRO A 307 -7.72 -2.41 15.10
N ILE A 308 -7.26 -1.17 15.28
CA ILE A 308 -6.26 -0.55 14.41
C ILE A 308 -5.03 -0.23 15.25
N SER A 309 -3.84 -0.51 14.72
CA SER A 309 -2.57 -0.15 15.33
C SER A 309 -1.92 0.99 14.57
N ILE A 310 -1.47 2.01 15.28
CA ILE A 310 -0.58 3.05 14.79
C ILE A 310 0.80 2.79 15.41
N VAL A 311 1.83 2.70 14.57
CA VAL A 311 3.19 2.33 15.00
C VAL A 311 4.22 3.31 14.45
N GLY A 312 5.21 3.68 15.26
CA GLY A 312 6.30 4.60 14.87
C GLY A 312 5.99 6.05 15.21
N GLY A 313 6.48 7.00 14.41
CA GLY A 313 6.20 8.43 14.54
C GLY A 313 6.69 9.00 15.87
N TRP A 314 8.01 9.00 16.07
CA TRP A 314 8.60 9.53 17.29
C TRP A 314 8.17 10.99 17.50
N LYS A 315 7.64 11.26 18.69
CA LYS A 315 7.13 12.57 19.16
C LYS A 315 5.84 13.06 18.52
N THR A 316 5.31 12.41 17.49
CA THR A 316 4.01 12.76 16.89
C THR A 316 2.88 11.92 17.46
N VAL A 317 3.16 10.67 17.85
CA VAL A 317 2.16 9.75 18.44
C VAL A 317 2.62 9.29 19.81
N LYS A 318 1.69 9.22 20.77
CA LYS A 318 1.95 8.69 22.10
C LYS A 318 1.86 7.17 22.04
N GLY A 319 2.98 6.45 22.02
CA GLY A 319 2.97 4.99 22.06
C GLY A 319 2.76 4.40 23.46
N GLY A 320 2.77 3.07 23.56
CA GLY A 320 2.64 2.34 24.83
C GLY A 320 1.21 2.23 25.35
N GLN A 321 0.21 2.48 24.51
CA GLN A 321 -1.19 2.57 24.94
C GLN A 321 -2.15 1.73 24.10
N HIS A 322 -3.24 1.33 24.75
CA HIS A 322 -4.45 0.81 24.11
C HIS A 322 -5.57 1.80 24.42
N LEU A 323 -6.00 2.54 23.40
CA LEU A 323 -7.12 3.46 23.46
C LEU A 323 -8.40 2.70 23.14
N THR A 324 -9.31 2.64 24.11
CA THR A 324 -10.68 2.17 23.88
C THR A 324 -11.53 3.38 23.52
N ALA A 325 -11.82 3.56 22.24
CA ALA A 325 -12.72 4.62 21.80
C ALA A 325 -14.17 4.32 22.26
N PRO A 326 -15.06 5.32 22.28
CA PRO A 326 -16.49 5.06 22.40
C PRO A 326 -16.95 4.01 21.38
N GLU A 327 -17.94 3.19 21.75
CA GLU A 327 -18.51 2.20 20.83
C GLU A 327 -18.99 2.86 19.53
N HIS A 328 -18.79 2.16 18.42
CA HIS A 328 -19.11 2.65 17.08
C HIS A 328 -18.44 3.98 16.69
N THR A 329 -17.24 4.25 17.21
CA THR A 329 -16.46 5.41 16.75
C THR A 329 -16.06 5.21 15.28
N PRO A 330 -16.31 6.17 14.37
CA PRO A 330 -15.95 6.01 12.97
C PRO A 330 -14.45 5.73 12.78
N LEU A 331 -14.11 4.72 11.99
CA LEU A 331 -12.72 4.42 11.58
C LEU A 331 -12.07 5.66 10.96
N ALA A 332 -12.84 6.45 10.22
CA ALA A 332 -12.40 7.71 9.64
C ALA A 332 -11.79 8.68 10.66
N ASN A 333 -12.20 8.65 11.93
CA ASN A 333 -11.59 9.47 12.99
C ASN A 333 -10.13 9.07 13.24
N ALA A 334 -9.82 7.77 13.22
CA ALA A 334 -8.46 7.27 13.36
C ALA A 334 -7.60 7.63 12.13
N LEU A 335 -8.16 7.53 10.92
CA LEU A 335 -7.47 7.89 9.68
C LEU A 335 -7.22 9.41 9.58
N LEU A 336 -8.19 10.23 9.99
CA LEU A 336 -8.06 11.68 10.07
C LEU A 336 -6.98 12.10 11.07
N THR A 337 -6.93 11.39 12.21
CA THR A 337 -5.88 11.58 13.22
C THR A 337 -4.52 11.15 12.68
N PHE A 338 -4.43 10.03 11.96
CA PHE A 338 -3.20 9.56 11.33
C PHE A 338 -2.61 10.63 10.39
N LEU A 339 -3.42 11.24 9.53
CA LEU A 339 -2.99 12.34 8.65
C LEU A 339 -2.55 13.59 9.44
N ASP A 340 -3.26 13.94 10.52
CA ASP A 340 -2.85 15.05 11.39
C ASP A 340 -1.45 14.80 12.00
N ARG A 341 -1.18 13.57 12.47
CA ARG A 341 0.10 13.19 13.06
C ARG A 341 1.25 13.09 12.05
N THR A 342 0.96 13.05 10.75
CA THR A 342 1.97 13.17 9.69
C THR A 342 2.14 14.61 9.18
N GLY A 343 1.49 15.59 9.81
CA GLY A 343 1.58 17.01 9.41
C GLY A 343 0.71 17.37 8.21
N ILE A 344 -0.30 16.55 7.90
CA ILE A 344 -1.19 16.69 6.74
C ILE A 344 -2.62 16.90 7.26
N PRO A 345 -2.91 18.01 7.97
CA PRO A 345 -4.23 18.22 8.56
C PRO A 345 -5.31 18.26 7.47
N GLN A 346 -6.39 17.53 7.69
CA GLN A 346 -7.62 17.60 6.88
C GLN A 346 -8.77 18.03 7.80
N ASP A 347 -9.77 18.70 7.21
CA ASP A 347 -10.98 19.09 7.94
C ASP A 347 -11.95 17.91 8.12
N LYS A 348 -11.98 17.00 7.13
CA LYS A 348 -12.87 15.85 7.10
C LYS A 348 -12.30 14.74 6.23
N LEU A 349 -12.60 13.50 6.57
CA LEU A 349 -12.37 12.31 5.76
C LEU A 349 -13.58 11.38 5.88
N GLY A 350 -14.12 10.86 4.78
CA GLY A 350 -15.24 9.93 4.83
C GLY A 350 -16.39 10.38 5.75
N ASP A 351 -16.76 9.52 6.69
CA ASP A 351 -17.76 9.74 7.74
C ASP A 351 -17.18 10.26 9.06
N SER A 352 -15.96 10.81 9.07
CA SER A 352 -15.31 11.30 10.30
C SER A 352 -16.16 12.34 11.02
N THR A 353 -16.25 12.20 12.34
CA THR A 353 -16.91 13.13 13.27
C THR A 353 -15.92 13.91 14.13
N GLY A 354 -14.63 13.56 14.10
CA GLY A 354 -13.57 14.26 14.82
C GLY A 354 -12.23 13.54 14.77
N LYS A 355 -11.24 14.07 15.49
CA LYS A 355 -9.92 13.44 15.71
C LYS A 355 -9.89 12.77 17.08
N LEU A 356 -9.05 11.74 17.22
CA LEU A 356 -8.77 11.04 18.48
C LEU A 356 -7.56 11.72 19.13
N LEU A 357 -7.80 12.69 20.02
CA LEU A 357 -6.76 13.60 20.52
C LEU A 357 -5.70 12.89 21.38
N GLU A 358 -6.04 11.73 21.95
CA GLU A 358 -5.18 10.92 22.80
C GLU A 358 -4.10 10.12 22.04
N VAL A 359 -4.22 10.04 20.71
CA VAL A 359 -3.31 9.29 19.82
C VAL A 359 -2.02 10.05 19.60
#